data_AF-X1TZI8-F1
#
_entry.id   AF-X1TZI8-F1
#
_cell.length_a   1.000
_cell.length_b   1.000
_cell.length_c   1.000
_cell.angle_alpha   90.00
_cell.angle_beta   90.00
_cell.angle_gamma   90.00
#
_symmetry.space_group_name_H-M   'P 1'
#
loop_
_entity.id
_entity.type
_entity.pdbx_description
1 polymer ?
#
loop_
_entity_poly.entity_id
_entity_poly.type
_entity_poly.pdbx_seq_one_letter_code
_entity_poly.pdbx_strand_id
1 'polypeptide(L)'
;GMRLSSSSNNTIKDNTIRDTDYGIYLGDSTNNTIYHNNFINNTQHAYETKNNTWDNGYSSGGNYWDDYNGEDTVYNITGGTSQDRYPLMTYINELPAPDFTYLPPVPTTQDTIQFIDESVDSDGYIASWSWNFGDGNTSNQKNPTHRYTDNGMYTVTLKVTDDLGVTANKSHGITVLNVGPTADLNHDPAVPTDLQNVSFTDESVDLDGYIASWSWDFGDGNISSLKNPFHTYGDDGVYDVTLNVVDDDGASAVIQKQITVLNVAPSADFAYNPRPPT
;
A
#
# COMPACT_ATOMS: atom_id res chain seq x y z
N GLY A 1 -21.01 -17.34 28.65
CA GLY A 1 -19.69 -17.86 28.26
C GLY A 1 -19.84 -19.21 27.60
N MET A 2 -18.94 -20.13 27.91
CA MET A 2 -18.84 -21.44 27.30
C MET A 2 -19.73 -22.46 28.03
N ARG A 3 -20.49 -23.29 27.30
CA ARG A 3 -21.31 -24.35 27.90
C ARG A 3 -20.96 -25.70 27.31
N LEU A 4 -20.50 -26.62 28.16
CA LEU A 4 -20.37 -28.03 27.82
C LEU A 4 -21.48 -28.81 28.53
N SER A 5 -22.09 -29.74 27.82
CA SER A 5 -23.14 -30.59 28.37
C SER A 5 -22.91 -32.04 27.95
N SER A 6 -22.95 -32.96 28.91
CA SER A 6 -22.74 -34.41 28.70
C SER A 6 -21.47 -34.74 27.91
N SER A 7 -20.38 -34.00 28.14
CA SER A 7 -19.14 -34.06 27.36
C SER A 7 -17.95 -34.49 28.22
N SER A 8 -16.97 -35.17 27.61
CA SER A 8 -15.79 -35.66 28.33
C SER A 8 -14.51 -35.66 27.51
N ASN A 9 -13.36 -35.59 28.18
CA ASN A 9 -12.01 -35.65 27.60
C ASN A 9 -11.70 -34.48 26.64
N ASN A 10 -12.27 -33.30 26.90
CA ASN A 10 -11.93 -32.07 26.18
C ASN A 10 -10.86 -31.28 26.94
N THR A 11 -10.07 -30.51 26.19
CA THR A 11 -9.15 -29.52 26.76
C THR A 11 -9.63 -28.12 26.37
N ILE A 12 -9.85 -27.25 27.37
CA ILE A 12 -10.29 -25.87 27.20
C ILE A 12 -9.17 -24.97 27.73
N LYS A 13 -8.51 -24.25 26.82
CA LYS A 13 -7.40 -23.38 27.15
C LYS A 13 -7.23 -22.24 26.18
N ASP A 14 -6.52 -21.22 26.60
CA ASP A 14 -6.15 -20.04 25.81
C ASP A 14 -7.41 -19.29 25.30
N ASN A 15 -8.45 -19.17 26.15
CA ASN A 15 -9.68 -18.43 25.86
C ASN A 15 -9.86 -17.27 26.84
N THR A 16 -10.37 -16.14 26.36
CA THR A 16 -10.93 -15.07 27.19
C THR A 16 -12.45 -15.15 27.16
N ILE A 17 -13.07 -15.27 28.33
CA ILE A 17 -14.52 -15.31 28.46
C ILE A 17 -14.95 -14.26 29.47
N ARG A 18 -15.72 -13.28 28.98
CA ARG A 18 -16.09 -12.11 29.75
C ARG A 18 -17.55 -11.73 29.65
N ASP A 19 -18.02 -10.94 30.62
CA ASP A 19 -19.31 -10.26 30.63
C ASP A 19 -20.51 -11.20 30.43
N THR A 20 -20.49 -12.38 31.07
CA THR A 20 -21.55 -13.38 30.93
C THR A 20 -22.04 -13.92 32.27
N ASP A 21 -23.23 -14.55 32.28
CA ASP A 21 -23.77 -15.19 33.49
C ASP A 21 -22.83 -16.27 34.04
N TYR A 22 -22.30 -17.11 33.13
CA TYR A 22 -21.31 -18.14 33.42
C TYR A 22 -20.13 -18.01 32.48
N GLY A 23 -18.93 -17.80 33.01
CA GLY A 23 -17.69 -17.86 32.23
C GLY A 23 -17.58 -19.23 31.56
N ILE A 24 -17.66 -20.31 32.33
CA ILE A 24 -17.86 -21.66 31.81
C ILE A 24 -18.86 -22.46 32.66
N TYR A 25 -19.72 -23.22 31.99
CA TYR A 25 -20.68 -24.14 32.60
C TYR A 25 -20.45 -25.57 32.10
N LEU A 26 -20.13 -26.48 33.01
CA LEU A 26 -19.87 -27.90 32.75
C LEU A 26 -21.01 -28.77 33.32
N GLY A 27 -22.08 -28.93 32.53
CA GLY A 27 -23.25 -29.72 32.90
C GLY A 27 -23.06 -31.20 32.55
N ASP A 28 -23.15 -32.09 33.53
CA ASP A 28 -22.96 -33.55 33.38
C ASP A 28 -21.72 -33.92 32.57
N SER A 29 -20.67 -33.09 32.65
CA SER A 29 -19.45 -33.21 31.87
C SER A 29 -18.28 -33.58 32.78
N THR A 30 -17.49 -34.58 32.39
CA THR A 30 -16.45 -35.21 33.24
C THR A 30 -15.12 -35.34 32.52
N ASN A 31 -14.00 -35.38 33.25
CA ASN A 31 -12.66 -35.60 32.68
C ASN A 31 -12.27 -34.56 31.61
N ASN A 32 -12.79 -33.33 31.69
CA ASN A 32 -12.28 -32.23 30.88
C ASN A 32 -11.15 -31.54 31.64
N THR A 33 -10.21 -30.93 30.91
CA THR A 33 -9.08 -30.18 31.47
C THR A 33 -9.22 -28.71 31.07
N ILE A 34 -9.29 -27.81 32.04
CA ILE A 34 -9.54 -26.38 31.86
C ILE A 34 -8.39 -25.59 32.48
N TYR A 35 -7.61 -24.89 31.68
CA TYR A 35 -6.48 -24.10 32.16
C TYR A 35 -6.10 -22.99 31.18
N HIS A 36 -5.36 -21.98 31.62
CA HIS A 36 -4.96 -20.83 30.81
C HIS A 36 -6.13 -20.10 30.13
N ASN A 37 -7.26 -19.97 30.83
CA ASN A 37 -8.35 -19.13 30.36
C ASN A 37 -8.46 -17.89 31.23
N ASN A 38 -8.92 -16.78 30.65
CA ASN A 38 -9.29 -15.59 31.40
C ASN A 38 -10.80 -15.59 31.64
N PHE A 39 -11.23 -15.58 32.90
CA PHE A 39 -12.63 -15.44 33.27
C PHE A 39 -12.85 -14.07 33.89
N ILE A 40 -13.42 -13.14 33.11
CA ILE A 40 -13.50 -11.72 33.48
C ILE A 40 -14.94 -11.24 33.59
N ASN A 41 -15.31 -10.55 34.66
CA ASN A 41 -16.58 -9.89 34.89
C ASN A 41 -17.79 -10.80 34.59
N ASN A 42 -17.67 -12.07 34.96
CA ASN A 42 -18.76 -13.03 34.84
C ASN A 42 -19.53 -13.08 36.15
N THR A 43 -20.87 -13.25 36.08
CA THR A 43 -21.68 -13.37 37.32
C THR A 43 -21.26 -14.59 38.14
N GLN A 44 -20.94 -15.69 37.46
CA GLN A 44 -20.22 -16.85 38.00
C GLN A 44 -19.09 -17.19 37.03
N HIS A 45 -17.83 -17.13 37.46
CA HIS A 45 -16.70 -17.41 36.57
C HIS A 45 -16.73 -18.86 36.07
N ALA A 46 -17.03 -19.81 36.95
CA ALA A 46 -17.04 -21.22 36.66
C ALA A 46 -18.11 -22.00 37.45
N TYR A 47 -18.80 -22.92 36.78
CA TYR A 47 -19.73 -23.87 37.40
C TYR A 47 -19.62 -25.25 36.80
N GLU A 48 -19.65 -26.29 37.63
CA GLU A 48 -19.66 -27.69 37.19
C GLU A 48 -20.69 -28.51 37.97
N THR A 49 -21.17 -29.62 37.40
CA THR A 49 -21.99 -30.60 38.13
C THR A 49 -21.29 -31.96 38.34
N LYS A 50 -20.08 -32.14 37.78
CA LYS A 50 -19.25 -33.34 37.89
C LYS A 50 -17.76 -32.94 37.89
N ASN A 51 -16.88 -33.89 38.22
CA ASN A 51 -15.46 -33.63 38.39
C ASN A 51 -14.72 -33.39 37.06
N ASN A 52 -14.06 -32.24 36.98
CA ASN A 52 -13.13 -31.87 35.91
C ASN A 52 -11.79 -31.39 36.50
N THR A 53 -10.75 -31.31 35.68
CA THR A 53 -9.43 -30.81 36.07
C THR A 53 -9.32 -29.33 35.68
N TRP A 54 -8.92 -28.46 36.61
CA TRP A 54 -8.91 -27.00 36.41
C TRP A 54 -7.50 -26.39 36.41
N ASP A 55 -6.50 -27.23 36.20
CA ASP A 55 -5.10 -26.89 36.03
C ASP A 55 -4.46 -27.88 35.03
N ASN A 56 -3.23 -27.62 34.61
CA ASN A 56 -2.44 -28.57 33.81
C ASN A 56 -1.27 -29.18 34.59
N GLY A 57 -1.48 -29.49 35.88
CA GLY A 57 -0.51 -30.23 36.71
C GLY A 57 0.80 -29.50 37.06
N TYR A 58 0.98 -28.24 36.65
CA TYR A 58 2.12 -27.39 37.00
C TYR A 58 1.66 -26.20 37.85
N SER A 59 2.59 -25.64 38.65
CA SER A 59 2.31 -24.55 39.59
C SER A 59 2.00 -23.19 38.95
N SER A 60 2.03 -23.07 37.62
CA SER A 60 1.78 -21.83 36.89
C SER A 60 0.80 -22.02 35.74
N GLY A 61 -0.05 -23.04 35.82
CA GLY A 61 -0.85 -23.53 34.70
C GLY A 61 -2.33 -23.66 34.98
N GLY A 62 -2.92 -22.76 35.78
CA GLY A 62 -4.36 -22.62 36.03
C GLY A 62 -4.97 -21.50 35.19
N ASN A 63 -6.08 -20.91 35.65
CA ASN A 63 -6.86 -19.90 34.94
C ASN A 63 -6.71 -18.53 35.62
N TYR A 64 -6.90 -17.44 34.86
CA TYR A 64 -7.01 -16.10 35.41
C TYR A 64 -8.46 -15.81 35.81
N TRP A 65 -8.65 -15.26 37.00
CA TRP A 65 -9.94 -14.88 37.57
C TRP A 65 -9.89 -13.39 37.90
N ASP A 66 -10.81 -12.57 37.40
CA ASP A 66 -10.74 -11.11 37.62
C ASP A 66 -11.16 -10.66 39.03
N ASP A 67 -11.70 -11.58 39.84
CA ASP A 67 -11.87 -11.39 41.29
C ASP A 67 -10.58 -11.66 42.09
N TYR A 68 -9.45 -11.82 41.39
CA TYR A 68 -8.13 -12.00 41.95
C TYR A 68 -7.72 -10.84 42.88
N ASN A 69 -7.55 -11.17 44.16
CA ASN A 69 -7.28 -10.20 45.23
C ASN A 69 -5.78 -10.02 45.55
N GLY A 70 -4.88 -10.41 44.64
CA GLY A 70 -3.43 -10.20 44.82
C GLY A 70 -2.66 -11.33 45.50
N GLU A 71 -3.30 -12.44 45.85
CA GLU A 71 -2.64 -13.66 46.32
C GLU A 71 -3.04 -14.86 45.43
N ASP A 72 -2.04 -15.61 44.96
CA ASP A 72 -2.21 -16.85 44.18
C ASP A 72 -2.76 -17.97 45.08
N THR A 73 -4.09 -17.97 45.23
CA THR A 73 -4.81 -18.87 46.13
C THR A 73 -5.77 -19.75 45.34
N VAL A 74 -5.97 -20.97 45.84
CA VAL A 74 -6.84 -21.97 45.21
C VAL A 74 -8.25 -21.42 44.96
N TYR A 75 -8.72 -21.50 43.72
CA TYR A 75 -10.09 -21.12 43.33
C TYR A 75 -11.02 -22.34 43.38
N ASN A 76 -12.10 -22.25 44.16
CA ASN A 76 -13.07 -23.33 44.28
C ASN A 76 -14.14 -23.24 43.19
N ILE A 77 -14.37 -24.32 42.45
CA ILE A 77 -15.35 -24.33 41.36
C ILE A 77 -16.76 -24.53 41.92
N THR A 78 -17.68 -23.63 41.57
CA THR A 78 -19.06 -23.68 42.08
C THR A 78 -19.80 -24.90 41.52
N GLY A 79 -20.63 -25.53 42.35
CA GLY A 79 -21.47 -26.67 41.95
C GLY A 79 -20.81 -28.05 42.04
N GLY A 80 -19.49 -28.11 42.24
CA GLY A 80 -18.71 -29.34 42.36
C GLY A 80 -17.73 -29.34 43.54
N THR A 81 -16.73 -30.22 43.47
CA THR A 81 -15.63 -30.31 44.43
C THR A 81 -14.26 -30.02 43.80
N SER A 82 -14.20 -29.74 42.49
CA SER A 82 -12.95 -29.40 41.84
C SER A 82 -12.47 -28.00 42.22
N GLN A 83 -11.17 -27.81 42.03
CA GLN A 83 -10.46 -26.59 42.38
C GLN A 83 -9.43 -26.31 41.29
N ASP A 84 -9.29 -25.05 40.92
CA ASP A 84 -8.09 -24.55 40.25
C ASP A 84 -7.05 -24.26 41.34
N ARG A 85 -6.02 -25.10 41.43
CA ARG A 85 -5.03 -25.01 42.52
C ARG A 85 -3.91 -24.02 42.24
N TYR A 86 -3.76 -23.59 41.00
CA TYR A 86 -2.63 -22.80 40.53
C TYR A 86 -3.09 -21.69 39.59
N PRO A 87 -3.99 -20.79 40.03
CA PRO A 87 -4.51 -19.76 39.16
C PRO A 87 -3.42 -18.81 38.65
N LEU A 88 -3.72 -18.15 37.55
CA LEU A 88 -2.82 -17.14 36.99
C LEU A 88 -3.00 -15.83 37.76
N MET A 89 -1.91 -15.25 38.22
CA MET A 89 -1.92 -13.91 38.84
C MET A 89 -2.06 -12.78 37.82
N THR A 90 -1.69 -13.04 36.57
CA THR A 90 -1.68 -12.06 35.49
C THR A 90 -2.63 -12.50 34.38
N TYR A 91 -3.41 -11.53 33.91
CA TYR A 91 -4.25 -11.66 32.73
C TYR A 91 -3.43 -12.12 31.50
N ILE A 92 -3.94 -13.10 30.76
CA ILE A 92 -3.36 -13.48 29.46
C ILE A 92 -3.83 -12.45 28.44
N ASN A 93 -2.93 -11.57 28.00
CA ASN A 93 -3.24 -10.58 26.97
C ASN A 93 -3.48 -11.24 25.60
N GLU A 94 -4.52 -10.83 24.90
CA GLU A 94 -4.75 -11.21 23.51
C GLU A 94 -3.77 -10.45 22.59
N LEU A 95 -3.56 -10.97 21.39
CA LEU A 95 -2.74 -10.26 20.41
C LEU A 95 -3.58 -9.13 19.79
N PRO A 96 -3.01 -7.93 19.62
CA PRO A 96 -3.68 -6.91 18.84
C PRO A 96 -3.83 -7.39 17.39
N ALA A 97 -4.92 -6.97 16.73
CA ALA A 97 -5.21 -7.30 15.34
C ALA A 97 -4.90 -6.07 14.46
N PRO A 98 -3.67 -5.97 13.90
CA PRO A 98 -3.31 -4.88 13.02
C PRO A 98 -4.13 -4.90 11.75
N ASP A 99 -4.68 -3.74 11.37
CA ASP A 99 -5.33 -3.55 10.09
C ASP A 99 -5.11 -2.13 9.58
N PHE A 100 -5.16 -1.96 8.27
CA PHE A 100 -5.11 -0.65 7.65
C PHE A 100 -5.68 -0.63 6.23
N THR A 101 -6.10 0.57 5.86
CA THR A 101 -6.44 0.94 4.48
C THR A 101 -5.53 2.07 3.99
N TYR A 102 -5.57 2.36 2.69
CA TYR A 102 -4.81 3.45 2.10
C TYR A 102 -5.59 4.10 0.96
N LEU A 103 -5.32 5.39 0.71
CA LEU A 103 -5.88 6.16 -0.39
C LEU A 103 -4.79 7.00 -1.07
N PRO A 104 -4.83 7.16 -2.40
CA PRO A 104 -5.82 6.57 -3.32
C PRO A 104 -5.62 5.05 -3.56
N PRO A 105 -6.65 4.30 -4.00
CA PRO A 105 -6.55 2.85 -4.22
C PRO A 105 -5.60 2.44 -5.36
N VAL A 106 -5.38 3.34 -6.32
CA VAL A 106 -4.48 3.17 -7.46
C VAL A 106 -3.52 4.36 -7.49
N PRO A 107 -2.49 4.37 -6.63
CA PRO A 107 -1.59 5.50 -6.50
C PRO A 107 -0.54 5.53 -7.63
N THR A 108 -0.09 6.73 -7.92
CA THR A 108 1.06 7.02 -8.78
C THR A 108 2.22 7.58 -7.96
N THR A 109 3.40 7.68 -8.57
CA THR A 109 4.59 8.37 -8.00
C THR A 109 4.32 9.83 -7.60
N GLN A 110 3.31 10.48 -8.19
CA GLN A 110 2.93 11.86 -7.87
C GLN A 110 1.96 11.96 -6.69
N ASP A 111 1.32 10.85 -6.30
CA ASP A 111 0.32 10.84 -5.24
C ASP A 111 0.96 10.81 -3.85
N THR A 112 0.46 11.66 -2.95
CA THR A 112 0.67 11.45 -1.52
C THR A 112 -0.35 10.45 -1.01
N ILE A 113 0.11 9.25 -0.66
CA ILE A 113 -0.73 8.17 -0.15
C ILE A 113 -1.00 8.42 1.34
N GLN A 114 -2.27 8.42 1.74
CA GLN A 114 -2.68 8.43 3.13
C GLN A 114 -2.93 7.00 3.61
N PHE A 115 -2.26 6.62 4.69
CA PHE A 115 -2.49 5.35 5.38
C PHE A 115 -3.40 5.58 6.58
N ILE A 116 -4.38 4.70 6.77
CA ILE A 116 -5.40 4.80 7.80
C ILE A 116 -5.35 3.53 8.62
N ASP A 117 -5.03 3.67 9.91
CA ASP A 117 -5.06 2.58 10.88
C ASP A 117 -6.49 2.14 11.17
N GLU A 118 -6.71 0.83 11.05
CA GLU A 118 -7.95 0.13 11.40
C GLU A 118 -7.69 -0.97 12.44
N SER A 119 -6.50 -0.94 13.06
CA SER A 119 -6.10 -1.92 14.05
C SER A 119 -7.02 -1.89 15.26
N VAL A 120 -7.33 -3.07 15.78
CA VAL A 120 -8.13 -3.24 16.99
C VAL A 120 -7.37 -4.06 18.01
N ASP A 121 -7.68 -3.81 19.26
CA ASP A 121 -7.27 -4.64 20.38
C ASP A 121 -8.52 -5.01 21.17
N SER A 122 -8.72 -6.31 21.41
CA SER A 122 -10.03 -6.82 21.83
C SER A 122 -10.28 -6.62 23.33
N ASP A 123 -9.20 -6.54 24.09
CA ASP A 123 -9.10 -6.52 25.54
C ASP A 123 -8.34 -5.30 26.08
N GLY A 124 -7.75 -4.51 25.21
CA GLY A 124 -7.05 -3.28 25.56
C GLY A 124 -7.17 -2.18 24.51
N TYR A 125 -6.08 -1.48 24.26
CA TYR A 125 -5.98 -0.46 23.20
C TYR A 125 -4.60 -0.44 22.55
N ILE A 126 -4.55 0.00 21.29
CA ILE A 126 -3.27 0.19 20.59
C ILE A 126 -2.52 1.39 21.17
N ALA A 127 -1.34 1.13 21.75
CA ALA A 127 -0.49 2.14 22.38
C ALA A 127 0.53 2.76 21.40
N SER A 128 0.98 2.03 20.37
CA SER A 128 1.89 2.59 19.36
C SER A 128 1.81 1.91 17.99
N TRP A 129 2.23 2.64 16.96
CA TRP A 129 2.30 2.22 15.56
C TRP A 129 3.73 2.33 15.06
N SER A 130 4.11 1.42 14.18
CA SER A 130 5.37 1.47 13.44
C SER A 130 5.13 0.96 12.02
N TRP A 131 5.25 1.88 11.07
CA TRP A 131 5.09 1.65 9.65
C TRP A 131 6.44 1.47 8.98
N ASN A 132 6.52 0.49 8.09
CA ASN A 132 7.58 0.38 7.09
C ASN A 132 6.92 0.37 5.71
N PHE A 133 7.27 1.35 4.87
CA PHE A 133 6.63 1.53 3.57
C PHE A 133 7.22 0.64 2.46
N GLY A 134 8.25 -0.17 2.77
CA GLY A 134 8.86 -1.10 1.82
C GLY A 134 9.91 -0.48 0.90
N ASP A 135 10.16 0.83 1.00
CA ASP A 135 11.16 1.60 0.24
C ASP A 135 12.32 2.10 1.13
N GLY A 136 12.38 1.65 2.38
CA GLY A 136 13.33 2.09 3.39
C GLY A 136 12.84 3.23 4.28
N ASN A 137 11.70 3.86 3.96
CA ASN A 137 11.08 4.88 4.81
C ASN A 137 10.16 4.25 5.87
N THR A 138 10.02 4.95 7.01
CA THR A 138 9.23 4.49 8.16
C THR A 138 8.45 5.65 8.80
N SER A 139 7.43 5.32 9.60
CA SER A 139 6.71 6.30 10.42
C SER A 139 6.18 5.67 11.71
N ASN A 140 6.03 6.47 12.76
CA ASN A 140 5.37 6.05 14.01
C ASN A 140 4.03 6.76 14.25
N GLN A 141 3.54 7.50 13.25
CA GLN A 141 2.22 8.13 13.32
C GLN A 141 1.13 7.08 13.20
N LYS A 142 -0.03 7.30 13.83
CA LYS A 142 -1.20 6.44 13.67
C LYS A 142 -1.66 6.37 12.20
N ASN A 143 -1.85 7.55 11.58
CA ASN A 143 -2.31 7.68 10.19
C ASN A 143 -1.27 8.50 9.39
N PRO A 144 -0.16 7.91 8.94
CA PRO A 144 0.86 8.64 8.21
C PRO A 144 0.45 8.90 6.76
N THR A 145 1.16 9.83 6.14
CA THR A 145 1.18 9.98 4.68
C THR A 145 2.56 9.61 4.16
N HIS A 146 2.62 9.03 2.96
CA HIS A 146 3.87 8.70 2.28
C HIS A 146 3.74 8.87 0.77
N ARG A 147 4.84 9.24 0.10
CA ARG A 147 4.90 9.31 -1.37
C ARG A 147 6.14 8.56 -1.83
N TYR A 148 5.94 7.65 -2.77
CA TYR A 148 7.01 6.86 -3.37
C TYR A 148 7.67 7.65 -4.48
N THR A 149 9.01 7.56 -4.56
CA THR A 149 9.79 8.29 -5.57
C THR A 149 9.88 7.59 -6.91
N ASP A 150 9.55 6.30 -6.94
CA ASP A 150 9.67 5.42 -8.10
C ASP A 150 8.42 4.53 -8.16
N ASN A 151 8.05 4.06 -9.35
CA ASN A 151 6.96 3.11 -9.51
C ASN A 151 7.41 1.70 -9.17
N GLY A 152 6.45 0.86 -8.79
CA GLY A 152 6.73 -0.53 -8.48
C GLY A 152 5.79 -1.12 -7.46
N MET A 153 6.13 -2.33 -7.01
CA MET A 153 5.40 -3.04 -5.96
C MET A 153 6.14 -2.90 -4.63
N TYR A 154 5.49 -2.28 -3.66
CA TYR A 154 6.01 -2.09 -2.32
C TYR A 154 5.23 -2.92 -1.30
N THR A 155 5.92 -3.54 -0.36
CA THR A 155 5.28 -4.24 0.76
C THR A 155 5.23 -3.32 1.97
N VAL A 156 4.06 -2.75 2.25
CA VAL A 156 3.84 -1.93 3.45
C VAL A 156 3.56 -2.83 4.62
N THR A 157 4.24 -2.61 5.74
CA THR A 157 4.04 -3.35 6.99
C THR A 157 3.68 -2.39 8.12
N LEU A 158 2.53 -2.61 8.74
CA LEU A 158 2.13 -1.98 9.99
C LEU A 158 2.41 -2.94 11.14
N LYS A 159 3.25 -2.52 12.08
CA LYS A 159 3.39 -3.14 13.39
C LYS A 159 2.68 -2.29 14.43
N VAL A 160 1.83 -2.90 15.23
CA VAL A 160 1.18 -2.26 16.38
C VAL A 160 1.65 -2.88 17.69
N THR A 161 1.63 -2.09 18.75
CA THR A 161 1.89 -2.52 20.12
C THR A 161 0.71 -2.08 20.98
N ASP A 162 0.13 -2.98 21.77
CA ASP A 162 -0.94 -2.67 22.70
C ASP A 162 -0.43 -2.05 24.02
N ASP A 163 -1.34 -1.81 24.95
CA ASP A 163 -1.08 -1.20 26.25
C ASP A 163 -0.35 -2.10 27.24
N LEU A 164 -0.30 -3.42 26.99
CA LEU A 164 0.48 -4.39 27.75
C LEU A 164 1.82 -4.74 27.08
N GLY A 165 2.14 -4.07 25.96
CA GLY A 165 3.44 -4.15 25.28
C GLY A 165 3.56 -5.32 24.31
N VAL A 166 2.47 -6.06 24.05
CA VAL A 166 2.45 -7.15 23.07
C VAL A 166 2.30 -6.57 21.67
N THR A 167 2.94 -7.21 20.69
CA THR A 167 3.03 -6.67 19.33
C THR A 167 2.55 -7.65 18.28
N ALA A 168 1.87 -7.14 17.26
CA ALA A 168 1.49 -7.87 16.06
C ALA A 168 1.79 -7.01 14.83
N ASN A 169 1.84 -7.64 13.65
CA ASN A 169 2.05 -6.94 12.39
C ASN A 169 1.13 -7.46 11.28
N LYS A 170 0.82 -6.58 10.32
CA LYS A 170 0.14 -6.89 9.06
C LYS A 170 0.92 -6.27 7.90
N SER A 171 1.03 -7.00 6.80
CA SER A 171 1.63 -6.51 5.57
C SER A 171 0.63 -6.49 4.42
N HIS A 172 0.75 -5.50 3.54
CA HIS A 172 -0.04 -5.38 2.32
C HIS A 172 0.84 -4.91 1.15
N GLY A 173 0.65 -5.51 -0.02
CA GLY A 173 1.34 -5.11 -1.25
C GLY A 173 0.60 -3.94 -1.92
N ILE A 174 1.31 -2.85 -2.19
CA ILE A 174 0.79 -1.68 -2.92
C ILE A 174 1.57 -1.55 -4.22
N THR A 175 0.85 -1.38 -5.33
CA THR A 175 1.44 -1.07 -6.63
C THR A 175 1.32 0.43 -6.88
N VAL A 176 2.47 1.09 -6.99
CA VAL A 176 2.59 2.50 -7.39
C VAL A 176 2.87 2.53 -8.88
N LEU A 177 2.09 3.33 -9.62
CA LEU A 177 2.20 3.43 -11.07
C LEU A 177 3.04 4.64 -11.50
N ASN A 178 3.69 4.51 -12.66
CA ASN A 178 4.35 5.60 -13.37
C ASN A 178 3.32 6.64 -13.84
N VAL A 179 3.69 7.92 -13.86
CA VAL A 179 2.95 9.00 -14.54
C VAL A 179 3.59 9.27 -15.90
N GLY A 180 3.00 8.69 -16.95
CA GLY A 180 3.54 8.84 -18.30
C GLY A 180 3.74 10.30 -18.76
N PRO A 181 4.60 10.53 -19.77
CA PRO A 181 5.07 11.85 -20.13
C PRO A 181 3.95 12.68 -20.77
N THR A 182 4.18 13.99 -20.85
CA THR A 182 3.39 14.90 -21.68
C THR A 182 4.23 15.31 -22.90
N ALA A 183 3.77 14.97 -24.09
CA ALA A 183 4.45 15.31 -25.33
C ALA A 183 4.18 16.77 -25.74
N ASP A 184 5.24 17.49 -26.10
CA ASP A 184 5.13 18.81 -26.72
C ASP A 184 6.30 19.04 -27.70
N LEU A 185 6.08 19.90 -28.68
CA LEU A 185 7.08 20.22 -29.71
C LEU A 185 7.02 21.68 -30.12
N ASN A 186 8.16 22.18 -30.58
CA ASN A 186 8.27 23.50 -31.18
C ASN A 186 9.12 23.45 -32.46
N HIS A 187 9.01 24.48 -33.30
CA HIS A 187 9.81 24.59 -34.52
C HIS A 187 10.24 26.03 -34.78
N ASP A 188 11.40 26.17 -35.44
CA ASP A 188 11.90 27.46 -35.94
C ASP A 188 12.41 27.30 -37.38
N PRO A 189 12.05 28.21 -38.30
CA PRO A 189 11.28 29.44 -38.09
C PRO A 189 9.78 29.19 -37.87
N ALA A 190 9.09 30.14 -37.22
CA ALA A 190 7.64 30.10 -37.02
C ALA A 190 6.81 30.11 -38.32
N VAL A 191 7.42 30.54 -39.43
CA VAL A 191 6.83 30.52 -40.78
C VAL A 191 7.90 29.98 -41.74
N PRO A 192 8.06 28.65 -41.86
CA PRO A 192 9.06 28.05 -42.72
C PRO A 192 8.68 28.17 -44.20
N THR A 193 9.69 28.17 -45.06
CA THR A 193 9.51 28.07 -46.50
C THR A 193 10.03 26.74 -47.06
N ASP A 194 9.63 26.37 -48.26
CA ASP A 194 10.19 25.22 -48.95
C ASP A 194 11.71 25.39 -49.12
N LEU A 195 12.43 24.26 -49.10
CA LEU A 195 13.89 24.19 -49.15
C LEU A 195 14.64 24.90 -48.01
N GLN A 196 13.91 25.44 -47.01
CA GLN A 196 14.48 25.99 -45.80
C GLN A 196 14.70 24.89 -44.77
N ASN A 197 15.84 24.95 -44.08
CA ASN A 197 16.11 24.09 -42.95
C ASN A 197 15.28 24.53 -41.73
N VAL A 198 14.33 23.69 -41.33
CA VAL A 198 13.48 23.87 -40.15
C VAL A 198 14.09 23.09 -38.99
N SER A 199 14.31 23.77 -37.86
CA SER A 199 14.71 23.11 -36.62
C SER A 199 13.48 22.71 -35.83
N PHE A 200 13.49 21.49 -35.29
CA PHE A 200 12.46 20.97 -34.42
C PHE A 200 13.05 20.77 -33.02
N THR A 201 12.30 21.18 -32.01
CA THR A 201 12.68 21.07 -30.60
C THR A 201 11.65 20.25 -29.86
N ASP A 202 12.11 19.24 -29.14
CA ASP A 202 11.32 18.53 -28.14
C ASP A 202 11.11 19.43 -26.90
N GLU A 203 9.85 19.67 -26.56
CA GLU A 203 9.43 20.37 -25.34
C GLU A 203 8.67 19.44 -24.38
N SER A 204 8.72 18.13 -24.63
CA SER A 204 8.06 17.13 -23.80
C SER A 204 8.63 17.10 -22.39
N VAL A 205 7.76 16.77 -21.43
CA VAL A 205 8.08 16.69 -20.01
C VAL A 205 7.66 15.36 -19.43
N ASP A 206 8.41 14.92 -18.44
CA ASP A 206 8.11 13.77 -17.61
C ASP A 206 8.29 14.20 -16.14
N LEU A 207 7.31 13.90 -15.29
CA LEU A 207 7.23 14.46 -13.93
C LEU A 207 7.92 13.57 -12.87
N ASP A 208 8.05 12.28 -13.15
CA ASP A 208 8.67 11.27 -12.29
C ASP A 208 9.86 10.57 -12.94
N GLY A 209 10.10 10.79 -14.23
CA GLY A 209 11.22 10.19 -14.94
C GLY A 209 11.93 11.12 -15.93
N TYR A 210 12.34 10.54 -17.05
CA TYR A 210 12.90 11.25 -18.19
C TYR A 210 12.46 10.63 -19.52
N ILE A 211 12.40 11.46 -20.56
CA ILE A 211 12.16 10.98 -21.93
C ILE A 211 13.35 10.14 -22.41
N ALA A 212 13.10 8.85 -22.66
CA ALA A 212 14.10 7.88 -23.09
C ALA A 212 14.25 7.80 -24.63
N SER A 213 13.18 8.08 -25.39
CA SER A 213 13.25 8.06 -26.86
C SER A 213 12.26 9.01 -27.55
N TRP A 214 12.61 9.39 -28.78
CA TRP A 214 11.83 10.27 -29.65
C TRP A 214 11.61 9.60 -31.01
N SER A 215 10.43 9.79 -31.58
CA SER A 215 10.11 9.43 -32.96
C SER A 215 9.31 10.56 -33.61
N TRP A 216 9.95 11.23 -34.55
CA TRP A 216 9.37 12.28 -35.38
C TRP A 216 8.88 11.70 -36.70
N ASP A 217 7.69 12.10 -37.12
CA ASP A 217 7.19 12.00 -38.49
C ASP A 217 6.89 13.43 -38.97
N PHE A 218 7.55 13.87 -40.02
CA PHE A 218 7.40 15.23 -40.53
C PHE A 218 6.18 15.41 -41.44
N GLY A 219 5.38 14.36 -41.67
CA GLY A 219 4.17 14.43 -42.48
C GLY A 219 4.41 14.39 -43.99
N ASP A 220 5.66 14.29 -44.44
CA ASP A 220 6.08 14.16 -45.84
C ASP A 220 6.69 12.78 -46.17
N GLY A 221 6.60 11.85 -45.21
CA GLY A 221 7.18 10.50 -45.29
C GLY A 221 8.60 10.39 -44.73
N ASN A 222 9.23 11.49 -44.31
CA ASN A 222 10.51 11.45 -43.60
C ASN A 222 10.31 11.35 -42.08
N ILE A 223 11.23 10.67 -41.42
CA ILE A 223 11.21 10.42 -39.98
C ILE A 223 12.55 10.73 -39.31
N SER A 224 12.56 10.94 -37.99
CA SER A 224 13.78 11.10 -37.21
C SER A 224 13.65 10.53 -35.80
N SER A 225 14.75 10.06 -35.22
CA SER A 225 14.82 9.61 -33.82
C SER A 225 15.68 10.51 -32.93
N LEU A 226 16.13 11.66 -33.46
CA LEU A 226 16.89 12.64 -32.68
C LEU A 226 15.95 13.42 -31.76
N LYS A 227 16.43 13.83 -30.59
CA LYS A 227 15.69 14.71 -29.68
C LYS A 227 15.27 16.02 -30.37
N ASN A 228 16.22 16.70 -31.00
CA ASN A 228 16.01 17.97 -31.70
C ASN A 228 16.52 17.87 -33.14
N PRO A 229 15.72 17.34 -34.09
CA PRO A 229 16.15 17.18 -35.47
C PRO A 229 16.07 18.48 -36.26
N PHE A 230 16.74 18.48 -37.41
CA PHE A 230 16.47 19.42 -38.48
C PHE A 230 15.79 18.68 -39.63
N HIS A 231 14.89 19.36 -40.34
CA HIS A 231 14.22 18.83 -41.53
C HIS A 231 14.04 19.92 -42.59
N THR A 232 13.99 19.53 -43.86
CA THR A 232 13.78 20.45 -44.98
C THR A 232 12.68 19.89 -45.87
N TYR A 233 11.61 20.66 -46.05
CA TYR A 233 10.50 20.28 -46.92
C TYR A 233 10.83 20.57 -48.38
N GLY A 234 10.56 19.60 -49.25
CA GLY A 234 10.85 19.71 -50.68
C GLY A 234 9.83 20.51 -51.49
N ASP A 235 8.65 20.77 -50.93
CA ASP A 235 7.54 21.49 -51.56
C ASP A 235 6.82 22.34 -50.51
N ASP A 236 6.00 23.29 -50.96
CA ASP A 236 5.12 24.04 -50.07
C ASP A 236 3.85 23.25 -49.73
N GLY A 237 3.25 23.54 -48.57
CA GLY A 237 2.07 22.79 -48.13
C GLY A 237 1.82 22.85 -46.63
N VAL A 238 0.85 22.06 -46.19
CA VAL A 238 0.53 21.85 -44.77
C VAL A 238 0.93 20.44 -44.41
N TYR A 239 1.80 20.31 -43.41
CA TYR A 239 2.35 19.05 -42.94
C TYR A 239 1.92 18.77 -41.50
N ASP A 240 1.42 17.56 -41.25
CA ASP A 240 1.06 17.08 -39.91
C ASP A 240 2.30 16.50 -39.23
N VAL A 241 3.04 17.35 -38.50
CA VAL A 241 4.24 16.90 -37.78
C VAL A 241 3.81 16.20 -36.49
N THR A 242 4.26 14.95 -36.34
CA THR A 242 3.95 14.11 -35.18
C THR A 242 5.23 13.82 -34.40
N LEU A 243 5.21 14.06 -33.09
CA LEU A 243 6.25 13.60 -32.16
C LEU A 243 5.63 12.58 -31.22
N ASN A 244 6.21 11.38 -31.20
CA ASN A 244 5.97 10.36 -30.19
C ASN A 244 7.19 10.27 -29.26
N VAL A 245 6.97 10.44 -27.96
CA VAL A 245 7.99 10.28 -26.93
C VAL A 245 7.66 9.07 -26.05
N VAL A 246 8.70 8.39 -25.57
CA VAL A 246 8.60 7.30 -24.60
C VAL A 246 9.49 7.64 -23.42
N ASP A 247 8.97 7.51 -22.19
CA ASP A 247 9.72 7.69 -20.95
C ASP A 247 10.60 6.47 -20.61
N ASP A 248 11.31 6.55 -19.50
CA ASP A 248 12.21 5.49 -19.01
C ASP A 248 11.50 4.27 -18.44
N ASP A 249 10.21 4.37 -18.16
CA ASP A 249 9.33 3.27 -17.73
C ASP A 249 8.49 2.66 -18.87
N GLY A 250 8.65 3.19 -20.09
CA GLY A 250 8.02 2.69 -21.30
C GLY A 250 6.62 3.22 -21.58
N ALA A 251 6.10 4.18 -20.81
CA ALA A 251 4.89 4.90 -21.17
C ALA A 251 5.18 5.88 -22.30
N SER A 252 4.16 6.15 -23.13
CA SER A 252 4.33 6.96 -24.34
C SER A 252 3.29 8.05 -24.43
N ALA A 253 3.68 9.17 -25.04
CA ALA A 253 2.80 10.27 -25.35
C ALA A 253 3.06 10.78 -26.76
N VAL A 254 2.00 11.21 -27.43
CA VAL A 254 2.05 11.67 -28.82
C VAL A 254 1.44 13.07 -28.91
N ILE A 255 2.11 13.95 -29.64
CA ILE A 255 1.60 15.25 -30.04
C ILE A 255 1.67 15.38 -31.56
N GLN A 256 0.68 16.03 -32.15
CA GLN A 256 0.65 16.38 -33.56
C GLN A 256 0.38 17.88 -33.72
N LYS A 257 1.18 18.57 -34.53
CA LYS A 257 1.01 19.98 -34.87
C LYS A 257 1.06 20.17 -36.38
N GLN A 258 0.14 20.98 -36.91
CA GLN A 258 0.17 21.39 -38.31
C GLN A 258 1.19 22.51 -38.52
N ILE A 259 2.08 22.31 -39.49
CA ILE A 259 3.06 23.30 -39.92
C ILE A 259 2.76 23.67 -41.38
N THR A 260 2.60 24.96 -41.64
CA THR A 260 2.42 25.48 -43.00
C THR A 260 3.77 25.94 -43.52
N VAL A 261 4.24 25.29 -44.58
CA VAL A 261 5.45 25.62 -45.32
C VAL A 261 5.04 26.45 -46.53
N LEU A 262 5.64 27.62 -46.70
CA LEU A 262 5.32 28.55 -47.78
C LEU A 262 6.28 28.40 -48.97
N ASN A 263 5.77 28.56 -50.19
CA ASN A 263 6.62 28.59 -51.38
C ASN A 263 7.51 29.84 -51.45
N VAL A 264 8.79 29.66 -51.76
CA VAL A 264 9.73 30.70 -52.17
C VAL A 264 9.63 30.90 -53.69
N ALA A 265 9.25 32.10 -54.12
CA ALA A 265 9.20 32.41 -55.55
C ALA A 265 10.59 32.34 -56.21
N PRO A 266 10.71 31.85 -57.46
CA PRO A 266 11.99 31.80 -58.16
C PRO A 266 12.54 33.21 -58.39
N SER A 267 13.84 33.38 -58.10
CA SER A 267 14.58 34.60 -58.45
C SER A 267 15.15 34.45 -59.87
N ALA A 268 14.68 35.29 -60.80
CA ALA A 268 15.20 35.33 -62.15
C ALA A 268 16.38 36.32 -62.24
N ASP A 269 17.56 35.84 -62.61
CA ASP A 269 18.72 36.67 -62.95
C ASP A 269 19.18 36.39 -64.38
N PHE A 270 19.45 37.44 -65.15
CA PHE A 270 20.07 37.33 -66.47
C PHE A 270 21.18 38.38 -66.62
N ALA A 271 22.36 37.92 -67.03
CA ALA A 271 23.49 38.77 -67.38
C ALA A 271 23.67 38.80 -68.91
N TYR A 272 23.63 40.00 -69.49
CA TYR A 272 23.98 40.22 -70.90
C TYR A 272 25.30 40.99 -70.97
N ASN A 273 26.30 40.42 -71.65
CA ASN A 273 27.55 41.12 -71.94
C ASN A 273 27.65 41.38 -73.46
N PRO A 274 27.41 42.62 -73.95
CA PRO A 274 27.55 42.92 -75.36
C PRO A 274 29.02 42.79 -75.80
N ARG A 275 29.26 42.19 -76.97
CA ARG A 275 30.59 42.24 -77.59
C ARG A 275 30.88 43.69 -78.04
N PRO A 276 32.11 44.19 -77.83
CA PRO A 276 32.48 45.52 -78.32
C PRO A 276 32.32 45.58 -79.85
N PRO A 277 31.82 46.71 -80.39
CA PRO A 277 31.63 46.88 -81.83
C PRO A 277 32.97 46.75 -82.58
N THR A 278 32.94 46.04 -83.71
CA THR A 278 34.06 45.83 -84.63
C THR A 278 34.39 47.05 -85.45
#